data_AF-C3Y2P0-F1
#
_entry.id   AF-C3Y2P0-F1
#
_cell.length_a   1.000
_cell.length_b   1.000
_cell.length_c   1.000
_cell.angle_alpha   90.00
_cell.angle_beta   90.00
_cell.angle_gamma   90.00
#
_symmetry.space_group_name_H-M   'P 1'
#
loop_
_entity.id
_entity.type
_entity.pdbx_description
1 polymer ?
#
loop_
_entity_poly.entity_id
_entity_poly.type
_entity_poly.pdbx_seq_one_letter_code
_entity_poly.pdbx_strand_id
1 'polypeptide(L)'
;MAPKRAAVDTEPGTSGKAPAKPTPKRKKPSPPKAPKCGCRGDCRSSKCGCGKKGEACGDSCKCTGCRNPFKILKEFNIDCVEAAQDKCLMDNIFKIEDLRGRLEQSHELQCCETSVQLKDMFPGVVTCPDDDCGCEWQYSWCSNDFVDEENRPRNHCGICRHCGDYRDAHCERCNKCYFAGLSGFECPCKDRPPKPKGGMGSLGLMLWAMQHFAGDDSDRLSDESEDEGFF
;
A
#
# COMPACT_ATOMS: atom_id res chain seq x y z
N MET A 1 57.32 62.41 -25.36
CA MET A 1 58.77 62.12 -25.35
C MET A 1 58.94 60.60 -25.27
N ALA A 2 59.40 59.97 -26.35
CA ALA A 2 60.09 58.67 -26.29
C ALA A 2 61.59 58.94 -25.99
N PRO A 3 62.53 57.95 -25.91
CA PRO A 3 62.41 56.48 -26.04
C PRO A 3 63.34 55.68 -25.08
N LYS A 4 63.31 54.33 -25.19
CA LYS A 4 64.44 53.33 -25.21
C LYS A 4 63.97 52.01 -24.54
N ARG A 5 63.70 50.89 -25.24
CA ARG A 5 64.47 49.95 -26.10
C ARG A 5 65.42 48.99 -25.36
N ALA A 6 65.05 47.70 -25.36
CA ALA A 6 65.81 46.45 -25.66
C ALA A 6 64.79 45.28 -25.50
N ALA A 7 64.44 44.37 -26.43
CA ALA A 7 65.17 43.52 -27.40
C ALA A 7 66.15 42.57 -26.66
N VAL A 8 66.23 41.24 -26.79
CA VAL A 8 65.88 40.20 -27.80
C VAL A 8 65.76 38.86 -26.99
N ASP A 9 64.95 37.86 -27.34
CA ASP A 9 65.38 36.68 -28.13
C ASP A 9 64.24 35.72 -28.48
N THR A 10 64.52 34.95 -29.53
CA THR A 10 63.63 34.30 -30.50
C THR A 10 63.62 32.76 -30.32
N GLU A 11 62.42 32.15 -30.50
CA GLU A 11 61.95 30.82 -31.02
C GLU A 11 62.92 29.63 -31.21
N PRO A 12 62.50 28.36 -31.49
CA PRO A 12 61.18 27.81 -31.92
C PRO A 12 60.76 26.52 -31.14
N GLY A 13 59.64 25.81 -31.28
CA GLY A 13 58.55 25.73 -32.25
C GLY A 13 58.25 24.23 -32.46
N THR A 14 57.03 23.74 -32.18
CA THR A 14 56.50 22.49 -32.76
C THR A 14 54.97 22.42 -32.67
N SER A 15 54.35 22.51 -33.84
CA SER A 15 53.13 21.85 -34.33
C SER A 15 52.16 21.17 -33.35
N GLY A 16 50.96 21.75 -33.26
CA GLY A 16 49.73 21.15 -33.78
C GLY A 16 49.22 19.82 -33.21
N LYS A 17 48.10 19.88 -32.48
CA LYS A 17 46.96 18.95 -32.67
C LYS A 17 45.68 19.48 -32.00
N ALA A 18 44.63 19.64 -32.82
CA ALA A 18 43.28 19.95 -32.37
C ALA A 18 42.71 18.83 -31.48
N PRO A 19 41.91 19.14 -30.44
CA PRO A 19 41.25 18.12 -29.64
C PRO A 19 40.12 17.46 -30.44
N ALA A 20 40.21 16.13 -30.56
CA ALA A 20 39.20 15.31 -31.20
C ALA A 20 37.86 15.35 -30.43
N LYS A 21 36.77 15.59 -31.17
CA LYS A 21 35.38 15.42 -30.73
C LYS A 21 35.17 14.00 -30.20
N PRO A 22 34.59 13.81 -28.99
CA PRO A 22 34.21 12.48 -28.54
C PRO A 22 33.01 11.98 -29.37
N THR A 23 33.17 10.81 -29.99
CA THR A 23 32.10 10.11 -30.70
C THR A 23 31.04 9.60 -29.71
N PRO A 24 29.74 9.70 -30.04
CA PRO A 24 28.69 9.21 -29.18
C PRO A 24 28.70 7.68 -29.19
N LYS A 25 29.05 7.08 -28.05
CA LYS A 25 28.91 5.64 -27.83
C LYS A 25 27.43 5.26 -27.96
N ARG A 26 27.09 4.51 -29.02
CA ARG A 26 25.77 3.88 -29.21
C ARG A 26 25.43 3.07 -27.97
N LYS A 27 24.39 3.49 -27.24
CA LYS A 27 23.78 2.71 -26.16
C LYS A 27 23.26 1.41 -26.77
N LYS A 28 23.69 0.26 -26.24
CA LYS A 28 23.10 -1.04 -26.57
C LYS A 28 21.59 -0.98 -26.27
N PRO A 29 20.71 -1.55 -27.11
CA PRO A 29 19.29 -1.65 -26.78
C PRO A 29 19.15 -2.39 -25.45
N SER A 30 18.53 -1.73 -24.49
CA SER A 30 18.12 -2.37 -23.24
C SER A 30 17.24 -3.59 -23.57
N PRO A 31 17.38 -4.71 -22.84
CA PRO A 31 16.56 -5.89 -23.07
C PRO A 31 15.06 -5.54 -23.01
N PRO A 32 14.21 -6.22 -23.78
CA PRO A 32 12.77 -5.95 -23.80
C PRO A 32 12.24 -6.04 -22.37
N LYS A 33 11.68 -4.93 -21.87
CA LYS A 33 11.14 -4.85 -20.52
C LYS A 33 10.10 -5.95 -20.37
N ALA A 34 10.28 -6.81 -19.36
CA ALA A 34 9.33 -7.87 -19.04
C ALA A 34 7.91 -7.29 -18.92
N PRO A 35 6.87 -8.03 -19.34
CA PRO A 35 5.51 -7.51 -19.29
C PRO A 35 5.11 -7.19 -17.85
N LYS A 36 4.53 -6.01 -17.63
CA LYS A 36 4.15 -5.56 -16.28
C LYS A 36 3.14 -6.51 -15.61
N CYS A 37 2.26 -7.14 -16.39
CA CYS A 37 1.41 -8.25 -15.96
C CYS A 37 1.01 -9.16 -17.15
N GLY A 38 0.50 -10.35 -16.83
CA GLY A 38 0.00 -11.35 -17.78
C GLY A 38 -1.28 -12.03 -17.30
N CYS A 39 -2.18 -11.27 -16.66
CA CYS A 39 -3.40 -11.81 -16.06
C CYS A 39 -4.40 -12.28 -17.13
N ARG A 40 -5.00 -13.46 -16.96
CA ARG A 40 -6.14 -13.89 -17.77
C ARG A 40 -7.43 -13.43 -17.10
N GLY A 41 -8.08 -12.37 -17.59
CA GLY A 41 -9.42 -11.94 -17.20
C GLY A 41 -9.53 -10.95 -16.03
N ASP A 42 -8.72 -11.06 -14.98
CA ASP A 42 -9.08 -10.45 -13.69
C ASP A 42 -8.04 -9.47 -13.13
N CYS A 43 -7.68 -8.46 -13.90
CA CYS A 43 -6.91 -7.31 -13.38
C CYS A 43 -7.66 -6.48 -12.31
N ARG A 44 -8.80 -6.98 -11.81
CA ARG A 44 -9.66 -6.43 -10.77
C ARG A 44 -9.29 -6.89 -9.36
N SER A 45 -8.12 -7.51 -9.17
CA SER A 45 -7.66 -7.92 -7.84
C SER A 45 -6.24 -7.44 -7.56
N SER A 46 -5.88 -7.42 -6.27
CA SER A 46 -4.52 -7.14 -5.78
C SER A 46 -3.48 -8.17 -6.25
N LYS A 47 -3.90 -9.27 -6.91
CA LYS A 47 -3.01 -10.22 -7.58
C LYS A 47 -2.39 -9.63 -8.86
N CYS A 48 -3.04 -8.63 -9.46
CA CYS A 48 -2.50 -7.94 -10.63
C CYS A 48 -1.29 -7.10 -10.22
N GLY A 49 -0.12 -7.37 -10.83
CA GLY A 49 1.10 -6.62 -10.55
C GLY A 49 1.03 -5.13 -10.87
N CYS A 50 0.21 -4.72 -11.85
CA CYS A 50 -0.02 -3.31 -12.18
C CYS A 50 -0.93 -2.64 -11.14
N GLY A 51 -2.10 -3.24 -10.88
CA GLY A 51 -3.05 -2.71 -9.91
C GLY A 51 -2.46 -2.62 -8.50
N LYS A 52 -1.67 -3.62 -8.07
CA LYS A 52 -0.98 -3.60 -6.78
C LYS A 52 -0.01 -2.41 -6.64
N LYS A 53 0.57 -1.95 -7.74
CA LYS A 53 1.47 -0.78 -7.79
C LYS A 53 0.73 0.53 -8.00
N GLY A 54 -0.60 0.50 -8.14
CA GLY A 54 -1.40 1.67 -8.45
C GLY A 54 -1.26 2.15 -9.90
N GLU A 55 -0.90 1.26 -10.82
CA GLU A 55 -0.69 1.60 -12.23
C GLU A 55 -1.79 1.01 -13.11
N ALA A 56 -2.23 1.78 -14.11
CA ALA A 56 -3.05 1.28 -15.20
C ALA A 56 -2.26 0.23 -16.02
N CYS A 57 -2.94 -0.83 -16.45
CA CYS A 57 -2.36 -1.74 -17.43
C CYS A 57 -2.21 -0.98 -18.77
N GLY A 58 -1.03 -1.06 -19.37
CA GLY A 58 -0.76 -0.49 -20.69
C GLY A 58 -0.39 -1.56 -21.72
N ASP A 59 0.10 -1.15 -22.88
CA ASP A 59 0.40 -2.04 -24.02
C ASP A 59 1.50 -3.06 -23.71
N SER A 60 2.33 -2.79 -22.70
CA SER A 60 3.32 -3.74 -22.19
C SER A 60 2.71 -4.92 -21.42
N CYS A 61 1.42 -4.90 -21.11
CA CYS A 61 0.74 -5.97 -20.39
C CYS A 61 0.18 -7.00 -21.37
N LYS A 62 0.31 -8.28 -21.04
CA LYS A 62 -0.25 -9.40 -21.82
C LYS A 62 -1.60 -9.88 -21.27
N CYS A 63 -2.30 -9.03 -20.54
CA CYS A 63 -3.56 -9.39 -19.91
C CYS A 63 -4.71 -9.41 -20.94
N THR A 64 -5.58 -10.40 -20.85
CA THR A 64 -6.81 -10.48 -21.66
C THR A 64 -8.01 -10.05 -20.81
N GLY A 65 -8.94 -9.28 -21.38
CA GLY A 65 -10.14 -8.82 -20.65
C GLY A 65 -9.83 -7.89 -19.47
N CYS A 66 -8.85 -7.01 -19.59
CA CYS A 66 -8.36 -6.18 -18.48
C CYS A 66 -9.47 -5.32 -17.85
N ARG A 67 -9.76 -5.58 -16.56
CA ARG A 67 -10.65 -4.77 -15.70
C ARG A 67 -9.88 -4.06 -14.59
N ASN A 68 -8.70 -3.53 -14.91
CA ASN A 68 -7.90 -2.78 -13.94
C ASN A 68 -8.60 -1.45 -13.60
N PRO A 69 -8.95 -1.17 -12.33
CA PRO A 69 -9.62 0.06 -11.95
C PRO A 69 -8.80 1.33 -12.25
N PHE A 70 -7.45 1.24 -12.24
CA PHE A 70 -6.59 2.38 -12.60
C PHE A 70 -6.72 2.79 -14.07
N LYS A 71 -7.20 1.90 -14.95
CA LYS A 71 -7.54 2.29 -16.31
C LYS A 71 -8.72 3.27 -16.32
N ILE A 72 -9.73 3.01 -15.49
CA ILE A 72 -10.91 3.87 -15.34
C ILE A 72 -10.45 5.22 -14.77
N LEU A 73 -9.63 5.24 -13.73
CA LEU A 73 -9.06 6.49 -13.19
C LEU A 73 -8.36 7.31 -14.28
N LYS A 74 -7.55 6.67 -15.12
CA LYS A 74 -6.88 7.33 -16.24
C LYS A 74 -7.85 7.87 -17.30
N GLU A 75 -8.97 7.17 -17.56
CA GLU A 75 -10.03 7.64 -18.48
C GLU A 75 -10.71 8.92 -17.95
N PHE A 76 -10.78 9.10 -16.63
CA PHE A 76 -11.29 10.31 -15.97
C PHE A 76 -10.21 11.40 -15.76
N ASN A 77 -9.01 11.25 -16.35
CA ASN A 77 -7.87 12.15 -16.15
C ASN A 77 -7.40 12.28 -14.69
N ILE A 78 -7.69 11.28 -13.84
CA ILE A 78 -7.21 11.24 -12.45
C ILE A 78 -5.76 10.76 -12.44
N ASP A 79 -4.88 11.45 -11.70
CA ASP A 79 -3.50 11.02 -11.51
C ASP A 79 -3.45 9.70 -10.71
N CYS A 80 -3.07 8.63 -11.40
CA CYS A 80 -2.93 7.31 -10.81
C CYS A 80 -1.85 7.27 -9.73
N VAL A 81 -0.79 8.09 -9.85
CA VAL A 81 0.31 8.11 -8.88
C VAL A 81 -0.17 8.67 -7.55
N GLU A 82 -0.90 9.79 -7.59
CA GLU A 82 -1.47 10.41 -6.39
C GLU A 82 -2.57 9.52 -5.79
N ALA A 83 -3.48 9.01 -6.63
CA ALA A 83 -4.51 8.07 -6.21
C ALA A 83 -3.92 6.84 -5.51
N ALA A 84 -2.80 6.29 -6.02
CA ALA A 84 -2.13 5.13 -5.44
C ALA A 84 -1.50 5.39 -4.06
N GLN A 85 -1.23 6.65 -3.71
CA GLN A 85 -0.73 7.01 -2.39
C GLN A 85 -1.82 6.94 -1.33
N ASP A 86 -3.09 7.04 -1.72
CA ASP A 86 -4.21 6.90 -0.80
C ASP A 86 -4.41 5.44 -0.39
N LYS A 87 -4.02 5.14 0.85
CA LYS A 87 -4.19 3.81 1.46
C LYS A 87 -5.64 3.35 1.51
N CYS A 88 -6.58 4.28 1.72
CA CYS A 88 -8.01 3.96 1.77
C CYS A 88 -8.53 3.57 0.38
N LEU A 89 -8.11 4.28 -0.66
CA LEU A 89 -8.39 3.87 -2.04
C LEU A 89 -7.79 2.49 -2.30
N MET A 90 -6.49 2.29 -2.09
CA MET A 90 -5.81 1.04 -2.44
C MET A 90 -6.42 -0.20 -1.78
N ASP A 91 -7.00 -0.05 -0.58
CA ASP A 91 -7.69 -1.11 0.14
C ASP A 91 -9.13 -1.37 -0.35
N ASN A 92 -9.77 -0.41 -1.01
CA ASN A 92 -11.17 -0.51 -1.43
C ASN A 92 -11.37 -0.56 -2.95
N ILE A 93 -10.44 -0.05 -3.76
CA ILE A 93 -10.58 0.12 -5.22
C ILE A 93 -10.92 -1.19 -5.95
N PHE A 94 -10.42 -2.32 -5.45
CA PHE A 94 -10.70 -3.65 -6.03
C PHE A 94 -12.03 -4.26 -5.56
N LYS A 95 -12.61 -3.73 -4.47
CA LYS A 95 -13.91 -4.18 -3.93
C LYS A 95 -15.08 -3.49 -4.63
N ILE A 96 -14.83 -2.35 -5.26
CA ILE A 96 -15.86 -1.58 -5.97
C ILE A 96 -16.30 -2.35 -7.21
N GLU A 97 -17.62 -2.48 -7.39
CA GLU A 97 -18.23 -3.12 -8.54
C GLU A 97 -18.23 -2.24 -9.77
N ASP A 98 -18.73 -1.02 -9.60
CA ASP A 98 -18.76 -0.01 -10.64
C ASP A 98 -18.02 1.25 -10.17
N LEU A 99 -16.73 1.32 -10.51
CA LEU A 99 -15.92 2.49 -10.20
C LEU A 99 -16.32 3.70 -11.06
N ARG A 100 -16.80 3.47 -12.29
CA ARG A 100 -17.17 4.56 -13.20
C ARG A 100 -18.42 5.28 -12.67
N GLY A 101 -19.48 4.53 -12.36
CA GLY A 101 -20.68 5.11 -11.74
C GLY A 101 -20.39 5.74 -10.38
N ARG A 102 -19.42 5.21 -9.62
CA ARG A 102 -19.02 5.82 -8.35
C ARG A 102 -18.32 7.17 -8.52
N LEU A 103 -17.45 7.32 -9.51
CA LEU A 103 -16.76 8.59 -9.78
C LEU A 103 -17.71 9.67 -10.31
N GLU A 104 -18.74 9.26 -11.05
CA GLU A 104 -19.78 10.16 -11.58
C GLU A 104 -20.88 10.47 -10.54
N GLN A 105 -20.85 9.84 -9.36
CA GLN A 105 -21.81 10.10 -8.30
C GLN A 105 -21.68 11.53 -7.78
N SER A 106 -22.82 12.21 -7.70
CA SER A 106 -22.92 13.52 -7.06
C SER A 106 -23.08 13.39 -5.54
N HIS A 107 -22.41 14.28 -4.83
CA HIS A 107 -22.45 14.42 -3.38
C HIS A 107 -22.70 15.88 -3.03
N GLU A 108 -23.50 16.12 -2.00
CA GLU A 108 -23.78 17.47 -1.49
C GLU A 108 -22.82 17.76 -0.34
N LEU A 109 -22.05 18.85 -0.44
CA LEU A 109 -21.13 19.26 0.61
C LEU A 109 -21.90 20.00 1.71
N GLN A 110 -21.66 19.64 2.97
CA GLN A 110 -22.38 20.22 4.12
C GLN A 110 -22.03 21.69 4.38
N CYS A 111 -20.97 22.22 3.76
CA CYS A 111 -20.49 23.57 4.02
C CYS A 111 -21.27 24.66 3.26
N CYS A 112 -21.77 24.37 2.06
CA CYS A 112 -22.47 25.35 1.22
C CYS A 112 -23.55 24.72 0.32
N GLU A 113 -23.98 23.48 0.62
CA GLU A 113 -24.98 22.73 -0.15
C GLU A 113 -24.64 22.55 -1.64
N THR A 114 -23.36 22.73 -2.00
CA THR A 114 -22.92 22.58 -3.39
C THR A 114 -22.85 21.10 -3.76
N SER A 115 -23.46 20.76 -4.88
CA SER A 115 -23.41 19.41 -5.45
C SER A 115 -22.13 19.25 -6.29
N VAL A 116 -21.26 18.35 -5.87
CA VAL A 116 -19.98 18.05 -6.52
C VAL A 116 -19.93 16.60 -6.96
N GLN A 117 -19.21 16.31 -8.05
CA GLN A 117 -18.96 14.93 -8.46
C GLN A 117 -17.69 14.41 -7.81
N LEU A 118 -17.68 13.12 -7.44
CA LEU A 118 -16.53 12.51 -6.79
C LEU A 118 -15.25 12.63 -7.64
N LYS A 119 -15.35 12.50 -8.96
CA LYS A 119 -14.20 12.60 -9.88
C LYS A 119 -13.45 13.94 -9.80
N ASP A 120 -14.13 15.02 -9.41
CA ASP A 120 -13.58 16.38 -9.37
C ASP A 120 -13.02 16.72 -7.98
N MET A 121 -13.45 15.97 -6.95
CA MET A 121 -13.03 16.12 -5.55
C MET A 121 -12.01 15.05 -5.11
N PHE A 122 -11.43 14.34 -6.07
CA PHE A 122 -10.49 13.24 -5.87
C PHE A 122 -9.46 13.24 -7.02
N PRO A 123 -8.16 13.01 -6.76
CA PRO A 123 -7.53 12.47 -5.56
C PRO A 123 -7.05 13.53 -4.55
N GLY A 124 -6.76 13.08 -3.32
CA GLY A 124 -6.16 13.94 -2.30
C GLY A 124 -7.16 14.78 -1.49
N VAL A 125 -6.69 15.92 -1.00
CA VAL A 125 -7.50 16.94 -0.32
C VAL A 125 -7.88 17.98 -1.36
N VAL A 126 -9.17 18.30 -1.45
CA VAL A 126 -9.70 19.26 -2.43
C VAL A 126 -10.51 20.32 -1.70
N THR A 127 -10.29 21.58 -2.04
CA THR A 127 -11.10 22.70 -1.52
C THR A 127 -12.47 22.70 -2.17
N CYS A 128 -13.47 23.12 -1.40
CA CYS A 128 -14.81 23.35 -1.90
C CYS A 128 -14.74 24.27 -3.14
N PRO A 129 -15.48 23.96 -4.22
CA PRO A 129 -15.48 24.78 -5.43
C PRO A 129 -16.15 26.16 -5.24
N ASP A 130 -16.84 26.36 -4.11
CA ASP A 130 -17.35 27.67 -3.71
C ASP A 130 -16.19 28.52 -3.15
N ASP A 131 -15.81 29.55 -3.92
CA ASP A 131 -14.71 30.48 -3.62
C ASP A 131 -14.85 31.16 -2.24
N ASP A 132 -16.08 31.32 -1.75
CA ASP A 132 -16.35 31.98 -0.48
C ASP A 132 -16.32 31.01 0.72
N CYS A 133 -16.30 29.68 0.50
CA CYS A 133 -16.20 28.69 1.58
C CYS A 133 -14.76 28.46 2.01
N GLY A 134 -13.87 28.17 1.05
CA GLY A 134 -12.49 27.74 1.33
C GLY A 134 -12.36 26.40 2.09
N CYS A 135 -13.46 25.70 2.34
CA CYS A 135 -13.53 24.50 3.15
C CYS A 135 -12.85 23.32 2.43
N GLU A 136 -11.89 22.63 3.04
CA GLU A 136 -11.22 21.49 2.38
C GLU A 136 -11.77 20.13 2.82
N TRP A 137 -11.91 19.25 1.83
CA TRP A 137 -12.57 17.96 1.93
C TRP A 137 -11.65 16.85 1.45
N GLN A 138 -11.80 15.67 2.04
CA GLN A 138 -11.12 14.46 1.57
C GLN A 138 -12.09 13.28 1.54
N TYR A 139 -12.18 12.59 0.41
CA TYR A 139 -13.07 11.44 0.29
C TYR A 139 -12.51 10.21 1.05
N SER A 140 -13.39 9.50 1.76
CA SER A 140 -13.11 8.22 2.41
C SER A 140 -13.80 7.09 1.67
N TRP A 141 -13.01 6.21 1.06
CA TRP A 141 -13.50 4.99 0.39
C TRP A 141 -14.01 3.91 1.38
N CYS A 142 -13.75 4.06 2.68
CA CYS A 142 -14.26 3.17 3.71
C CYS A 142 -15.70 3.51 4.13
N SER A 143 -15.99 4.79 4.30
CA SER A 143 -17.34 5.29 4.64
C SER A 143 -18.17 5.65 3.40
N ASN A 144 -17.52 5.77 2.23
CA ASN A 144 -18.11 6.30 0.99
C ASN A 144 -18.61 7.74 1.13
N ASP A 145 -17.91 8.55 1.92
CA ASP A 145 -18.33 9.90 2.28
C ASP A 145 -17.14 10.87 2.35
N PHE A 146 -17.44 12.17 2.29
CA PHE A 146 -16.45 13.22 2.46
C PHE A 146 -16.16 13.48 3.94
N VAL A 147 -14.88 13.61 4.24
CA VAL A 147 -14.37 13.90 5.57
C VAL A 147 -13.91 15.36 5.57
N ASP A 148 -14.41 16.12 6.54
CA ASP A 148 -14.11 17.54 6.75
C ASP A 148 -12.70 17.76 7.35
N GLU A 149 -12.37 19.01 7.62
CA GLU A 149 -11.09 19.40 8.22
C GLU A 149 -10.88 18.86 9.64
N GLU A 150 -11.94 18.76 10.46
CA GLU A 150 -11.83 18.30 11.86
C GLU A 150 -11.41 16.84 11.95
N ASN A 151 -11.80 16.03 10.97
CA ASN A 151 -11.51 14.61 10.91
C ASN A 151 -10.29 14.28 10.02
N ARG A 152 -9.52 15.31 9.61
CA ARG A 152 -8.28 15.17 8.84
C ARG A 152 -7.03 15.19 9.74
N PRO A 153 -5.95 14.46 9.36
CA PRO A 153 -5.91 13.51 8.25
C PRO A 153 -6.74 12.26 8.57
N ARG A 154 -7.34 11.65 7.53
CA ARG A 154 -8.06 10.39 7.69
C ARG A 154 -7.21 9.32 8.37
N ASN A 155 -7.70 8.76 9.46
CA ASN A 155 -7.02 7.68 10.18
C ASN A 155 -7.40 6.30 9.63
N HIS A 156 -6.75 5.93 8.52
CA HIS A 156 -6.88 4.59 7.94
C HIS A 156 -5.89 3.62 8.58
N CYS A 157 -6.38 2.65 9.34
CA CYS A 157 -5.54 1.63 9.94
C CYS A 157 -5.01 0.66 8.89
N GLY A 158 -3.69 0.60 8.68
CA GLY A 158 -3.08 -0.33 7.71
C GLY A 158 -3.21 -1.82 8.09
N ILE A 159 -3.47 -2.13 9.37
CA ILE A 159 -3.62 -3.51 9.85
C ILE A 159 -5.08 -3.97 9.72
N CYS A 160 -6.02 -3.17 10.21
CA CYS A 160 -7.45 -3.48 10.13
C CYS A 160 -8.09 -3.14 8.78
N ARG A 161 -7.40 -2.34 7.95
CA ARG A 161 -7.80 -1.95 6.59
C ARG A 161 -9.15 -1.23 6.51
N HIS A 162 -9.43 -0.40 7.53
CA HIS A 162 -10.58 0.50 7.56
C HIS A 162 -10.18 1.86 8.15
N CYS A 163 -10.94 2.90 7.80
CA CYS A 163 -10.87 4.19 8.48
C CYS A 163 -11.56 4.14 9.84
N GLY A 164 -11.00 4.85 10.81
CA GLY A 164 -11.60 5.13 12.12
C GLY A 164 -11.58 6.63 12.41
N ASP A 165 -11.90 6.99 13.64
CA ASP A 165 -11.77 8.36 14.15
C ASP A 165 -10.28 8.78 14.13
N TYR A 166 -9.98 10.07 13.96
CA TYR A 166 -8.60 10.57 13.97
C TYR A 166 -7.85 10.26 15.28
N ARG A 167 -8.59 9.99 16.37
CA ARG A 167 -8.09 9.61 17.71
C ARG A 167 -8.02 8.11 17.93
N ASP A 168 -8.38 7.30 16.95
CA ASP A 168 -8.28 5.84 17.07
C ASP A 168 -6.83 5.36 17.00
N ALA A 169 -6.50 4.38 17.83
CA ALA A 169 -5.22 3.68 17.80
C ALA A 169 -5.43 2.18 17.55
N HIS A 170 -4.45 1.53 16.92
CA HIS A 170 -4.46 0.09 16.75
C HIS A 170 -3.73 -0.59 17.92
N CYS A 171 -4.37 -1.57 18.56
CA CYS A 171 -3.71 -2.38 19.58
C CYS A 171 -3.16 -3.69 19.00
N GLU A 172 -1.84 -3.87 19.03
CA GLU A 172 -1.13 -5.08 18.56
C GLU A 172 -1.41 -6.34 19.39
N ARG A 173 -1.91 -6.18 20.62
CA ARG A 173 -2.23 -7.30 21.52
C ARG A 173 -3.53 -7.98 21.13
N CYS A 174 -4.57 -7.20 20.89
CA CYS A 174 -5.89 -7.75 20.51
C CYS A 174 -6.19 -7.65 19.02
N ASN A 175 -5.31 -7.01 18.23
CA ASN A 175 -5.46 -6.71 16.81
C ASN A 175 -6.76 -5.96 16.49
N LYS A 176 -7.13 -4.99 17.33
CA LYS A 176 -8.30 -4.14 17.14
C LYS A 176 -7.94 -2.66 17.24
N CYS A 177 -8.58 -1.87 16.40
CA CYS A 177 -8.64 -0.42 16.60
C CYS A 177 -9.54 -0.10 17.80
N TYR A 178 -9.18 0.94 18.54
CA TYR A 178 -9.92 1.45 19.67
C TYR A 178 -9.72 2.95 19.79
N PHE A 179 -10.69 3.64 20.40
CA PHE A 179 -10.60 5.06 20.66
C PHE A 179 -9.55 5.36 21.73
N ALA A 180 -8.43 5.98 21.35
CA ALA A 180 -7.39 6.40 22.29
C ALA A 180 -7.61 7.84 22.81
N GLY A 181 -8.49 8.62 22.17
CA GLY A 181 -8.71 10.02 22.55
C GLY A 181 -7.44 10.88 22.44
N LEU A 182 -7.53 12.15 22.86
CA LEU A 182 -6.36 13.04 22.93
C LEU A 182 -5.47 12.76 24.14
N SER A 183 -6.04 12.18 25.19
CA SER A 183 -5.38 11.87 26.46
C SER A 183 -4.69 10.51 26.49
N GLY A 184 -4.74 9.72 25.41
CA GLY A 184 -4.05 8.44 25.31
C GLY A 184 -4.66 7.34 26.17
N PHE A 185 -5.98 7.17 26.12
CA PHE A 185 -6.66 6.04 26.73
C PHE A 185 -6.02 4.72 26.33
N GLU A 186 -5.96 3.79 27.27
CA GLU A 186 -5.39 2.48 27.03
C GLU A 186 -6.39 1.55 26.34
N CYS A 187 -5.88 0.59 25.57
CA CYS A 187 -6.73 -0.45 24.98
C CYS A 187 -7.53 -1.17 26.09
N PRO A 188 -8.85 -1.37 25.93
CA PRO A 188 -9.71 -2.14 26.84
C PRO A 188 -9.32 -3.63 27.03
N CYS A 189 -8.27 -4.05 26.32
CA CYS A 189 -7.69 -5.37 26.37
C CYS A 189 -6.53 -5.49 27.37
N LYS A 190 -6.02 -4.39 27.94
CA LYS A 190 -4.93 -4.45 28.93
C LYS A 190 -5.37 -5.15 30.21
N ASP A 191 -6.62 -4.92 30.64
CA ASP A 191 -7.21 -5.56 31.83
C ASP A 191 -7.65 -7.01 31.61
N ARG A 192 -7.48 -7.54 30.39
CA ARG A 192 -7.90 -8.91 30.04
C ARG A 192 -6.69 -9.79 29.79
N PRO A 193 -6.70 -11.07 30.20
CA PRO A 193 -5.63 -12.00 29.84
C PRO A 193 -5.46 -12.07 28.32
N PRO A 194 -4.22 -12.19 27.80
CA PRO A 194 -3.97 -12.18 26.37
C PRO A 194 -4.70 -13.36 25.70
N LYS A 195 -5.42 -13.09 24.60
CA LYS A 195 -5.97 -14.17 23.78
C LYS A 195 -4.80 -14.90 23.10
N PRO A 196 -4.76 -16.25 23.11
CA PRO A 196 -3.73 -16.98 22.40
C PRO A 196 -3.77 -16.62 20.91
N LYS A 197 -2.62 -16.20 20.37
CA LYS A 197 -2.44 -15.94 18.94
C LYS A 197 -2.44 -17.29 18.23
N GLY A 198 -3.55 -17.63 17.57
CA GLY A 198 -3.69 -18.84 16.78
C GLY A 198 -4.60 -19.88 17.45
N GLY A 199 -5.89 -19.78 17.19
CA GLY A 199 -6.79 -20.90 17.44
C GLY A 199 -6.57 -21.94 16.35
N MET A 200 -5.91 -23.05 16.68
CA MET A 200 -6.17 -24.30 15.96
C MET A 200 -7.67 -24.56 16.11
N GLY A 201 -8.38 -24.70 14.99
CA GLY A 201 -9.78 -25.10 15.03
C GLY A 201 -9.93 -26.44 15.77
N SER A 202 -11.15 -26.78 16.21
CA SER A 202 -11.48 -28.03 16.91
C SER A 202 -10.86 -29.28 16.27
N LEU A 203 -10.81 -29.31 14.93
CA LEU A 203 -10.15 -30.36 14.14
C LEU A 203 -8.64 -30.48 14.36
N GLY A 204 -7.93 -29.36 14.51
CA GLY A 204 -6.49 -29.35 14.77
C GLY A 204 -6.14 -29.90 16.16
N LEU A 205 -7.01 -29.65 17.15
CA LEU A 205 -6.84 -30.18 18.51
C LEU A 205 -7.05 -31.70 18.52
N MET A 206 -8.04 -32.22 17.79
CA MET A 206 -8.25 -33.66 17.64
C MET A 206 -7.08 -34.34 16.91
N LEU A 207 -6.55 -33.73 15.84
CA LEU A 207 -5.45 -34.32 15.07
C LEU A 207 -4.17 -34.41 15.91
N TRP A 208 -3.87 -33.40 16.73
CA TRP A 208 -2.73 -33.42 17.64
C TRP A 208 -2.88 -34.50 18.73
N ALA A 209 -4.08 -34.64 19.32
CA ALA A 209 -4.33 -35.66 20.33
C ALA A 209 -4.22 -37.10 19.77
N MET A 210 -4.70 -37.33 18.54
CA MET A 210 -4.55 -38.64 17.87
C MET A 210 -3.08 -38.97 17.55
N GLN A 211 -2.25 -37.96 17.30
CA GLN A 211 -0.82 -38.15 17.00
C GLN A 211 0.03 -38.40 18.25
N HIS A 212 -0.41 -37.98 19.43
CA HIS A 212 0.37 -38.06 20.68
C HIS A 212 -0.10 -39.12 21.69
N PHE A 213 -1.30 -39.67 21.55
CA PHE A 213 -1.81 -40.72 22.44
C PHE A 213 -1.85 -42.13 21.82
N ALA A 214 -1.45 -42.28 20.55
CA ALA A 214 -1.36 -43.57 19.89
C ALA A 214 0.11 -43.97 19.69
N GLY A 215 0.72 -44.54 20.73
CA GLY A 215 1.98 -45.28 20.60
C GLY A 215 2.94 -45.08 21.77
N ASP A 216 2.86 -45.98 22.76
CA ASP A 216 4.02 -46.70 23.28
C ASP A 216 3.51 -47.92 24.06
N ASP A 217 3.19 -48.97 23.30
CA ASP A 217 2.87 -50.32 23.79
C ASP A 217 4.11 -51.17 23.51
N SER A 218 5.13 -51.00 24.34
CA SER A 218 6.31 -51.86 24.39
C SER A 218 7.09 -51.58 25.66
N ASP A 219 7.51 -52.65 26.34
CA ASP A 219 8.48 -52.69 27.44
C ASP A 219 7.97 -52.51 28.87
N ARG A 220 7.40 -53.60 29.42
CA ARG A 220 7.78 -54.05 30.78
C ARG A 220 7.59 -55.56 30.99
N LEU A 221 8.43 -56.36 30.33
CA LEU A 221 8.75 -57.73 30.74
C LEU A 221 10.10 -57.72 31.46
N SER A 222 10.08 -57.97 32.76
CA SER A 222 11.08 -58.69 33.57
C SER A 222 10.68 -58.47 35.04
N ASP A 223 10.18 -59.50 35.71
CA ASP A 223 11.01 -60.45 36.47
C ASP A 223 11.53 -59.79 37.75
N GLU A 224 10.97 -60.19 38.89
CA GLU A 224 11.74 -60.56 40.08
C GLU A 224 10.80 -61.18 41.13
N SER A 225 11.19 -62.39 41.51
CA SER A 225 10.68 -63.27 42.55
C SER A 225 11.14 -62.84 43.96
N GLU A 226 10.68 -63.62 44.94
CA GLU A 226 11.09 -63.73 46.36
C GLU A 226 10.09 -63.07 47.34
N ASP A 227 9.23 -63.82 48.04
CA ASP A 227 9.44 -64.74 49.19
C ASP A 227 9.26 -64.03 50.55
N GLU A 228 8.90 -64.80 51.59
CA GLU A 228 8.57 -64.42 52.98
C GLU A 228 7.16 -63.79 53.19
N GLY A 229 6.19 -64.34 53.91
CA GLY A 229 6.22 -65.31 55.01
C GLY A 229 5.65 -64.67 56.29
N PHE A 230 4.52 -65.20 56.80
CA PHE A 230 3.99 -65.09 58.18
C PHE A 230 3.55 -63.69 58.70
N PHE A 231 2.39 -63.48 59.31
CA PHE A 231 1.61 -64.28 60.28
C PHE A 231 0.10 -64.25 59.99
#